data_AF-A0A7Y5BXW3-F1
#
_entry.id   AF-A0A7Y5BXW3-F1
#
_cell.length_a   1.000
_cell.length_b   1.000
_cell.length_c   1.000
_cell.angle_alpha   90.00
_cell.angle_beta   90.00
_cell.angle_gamma   90.00
#
_symmetry.space_group_name_H-M   'P 1'
#
loop_
_entity.id
_entity.type
_entity.pdbx_description
1 polymer ?
#
loop_
_entity_poly.entity_id
_entity_poly.type
_entity_poly.pdbx_seq_one_letter_code
_entity_poly.pdbx_strand_id
1 'polypeptide(L)'
;MLDYKTRELFETTFTRLRWLAIAMLGSLFIVAVVVEIIHWFVPFTGFAGDDSFSSPFVYVLLVTGLADLLFLPFFRRGFLAERPGATPANLISRMRVITILSLAVAQAPAILGIVIFLMLGVRWAFYVLWGGALVAMLAYFPRQMFWEEWVEGGGRMEV
;
A
#
# COMPACT_ATOMS: atom_id res chain seq x y z
N MET A 1 -11.43 25.57 -13.04
CA MET A 1 -10.09 26.04 -13.46
C MET A 1 -9.32 26.49 -12.23
N LEU A 2 -8.26 25.78 -11.86
CA LEU A 2 -7.43 26.09 -10.70
C LEU A 2 -6.60 27.36 -10.95
N ASP A 3 -6.41 28.18 -9.91
CA ASP A 3 -5.47 29.30 -9.95
C ASP A 3 -4.04 28.80 -10.22
N TYR A 4 -3.21 29.63 -10.85
CA TYR A 4 -1.83 29.29 -11.23
C TYR A 4 -1.02 28.75 -10.04
N LYS A 5 -1.10 29.41 -8.86
CA LYS A 5 -0.40 28.96 -7.65
C LYS A 5 -0.87 27.59 -7.16
N THR A 6 -2.16 27.30 -7.32
CA THR A 6 -2.74 26.01 -6.89
C THR A 6 -2.32 24.88 -7.82
N ARG A 7 -2.21 25.16 -9.12
CA ARG A 7 -1.72 24.20 -10.12
C ARG A 7 -0.24 23.85 -9.89
N GLU A 8 0.60 24.84 -9.65
CA GLU A 8 2.02 24.62 -9.34
C GLU A 8 2.19 23.78 -8.06
N LEU A 9 1.40 24.08 -7.02
CA LEU A 9 1.38 23.28 -5.79
C LEU A 9 0.94 21.84 -6.04
N PHE A 10 -0.05 21.62 -6.90
CA PHE A 10 -0.53 20.29 -7.26
C PHE A 10 0.56 19.49 -7.99
N GLU A 11 1.18 20.03 -9.03
CA GLU A 11 2.18 19.35 -9.85
C GLU A 11 3.43 18.96 -9.04
N THR A 12 3.90 19.87 -8.19
CA THR A 12 5.03 19.62 -7.29
C THR A 12 4.70 18.54 -6.25
N THR A 13 3.51 18.59 -5.65
CA THR A 13 3.04 17.57 -4.69
C THR A 13 2.88 16.21 -5.35
N PHE A 14 2.27 16.18 -6.54
CA PHE A 14 2.03 14.96 -7.30
C PHE A 14 3.34 14.28 -7.72
N THR A 15 4.31 15.05 -8.21
CA THR A 15 5.62 14.52 -8.60
C THR A 15 6.33 13.85 -7.43
N ARG A 16 6.31 14.46 -6.24
CA ARG A 16 6.88 13.88 -5.01
C ARG A 16 6.17 12.59 -4.61
N LEU A 17 4.84 12.59 -4.64
CA LEU A 17 4.04 11.40 -4.34
C LEU A 17 4.30 10.25 -5.31
N ARG A 18 4.47 10.55 -6.60
CA ARG A 18 4.79 9.54 -7.62
C ARG A 18 6.15 8.89 -7.35
N TRP A 19 7.18 9.69 -7.07
CA TRP A 19 8.49 9.14 -6.71
C TRP A 19 8.46 8.31 -5.44
N LEU A 20 7.72 8.75 -4.42
CA LEU A 20 7.50 7.97 -3.21
C LEU A 20 6.80 6.63 -3.52
N ALA A 21 5.74 6.65 -4.33
CA ALA A 21 5.02 5.43 -4.71
C ALA A 21 5.92 4.45 -5.48
N ILE A 22 6.76 4.95 -6.39
CA ILE A 22 7.74 4.13 -7.11
C ILE A 22 8.76 3.54 -6.15
N ALA A 23 9.29 4.31 -5.20
CA ALA A 23 10.24 3.83 -4.21
C ALA A 23 9.62 2.75 -3.30
N MET A 24 8.38 2.95 -2.85
CA MET A 24 7.63 2.00 -2.03
C MET A 24 7.25 0.73 -2.81
N LEU A 25 7.00 0.84 -4.11
CA LEU A 25 6.79 -0.31 -5.00
C LEU A 25 8.11 -1.08 -5.19
N GLY A 26 9.21 -0.36 -5.44
CA GLY A 26 10.54 -0.94 -5.52
C GLY A 26 10.93 -1.71 -4.26
N SER A 27 10.57 -1.21 -3.07
CA SER A 27 10.86 -1.91 -1.82
C SER A 27 10.14 -3.25 -1.69
N LEU A 28 8.95 -3.43 -2.29
CA LEU A 28 8.28 -4.74 -2.36
C LEU A 28 9.12 -5.75 -3.17
N PHE A 29 9.72 -5.32 -4.28
CA PHE A 29 10.59 -6.18 -5.08
C PHE A 29 11.89 -6.52 -4.33
N ILE A 30 12.49 -5.54 -3.65
CA ILE A 30 13.69 -5.78 -2.82
C ILE A 30 13.40 -6.86 -1.79
N VAL A 31 12.27 -6.77 -1.09
CA VAL A 31 11.86 -7.78 -0.11
C VAL A 31 11.72 -9.17 -0.74
N ALA A 32 11.06 -9.29 -1.90
CA ALA A 32 10.91 -10.58 -2.57
C ALA A 32 12.26 -11.18 -2.99
N VAL A 33 13.18 -10.34 -3.49
CA VAL A 33 14.55 -10.75 -3.82
C VAL A 33 15.28 -11.24 -2.57
N VAL A 34 15.17 -10.54 -1.44
CA VAL A 34 15.80 -10.96 -0.18
C VAL A 34 15.27 -12.33 0.28
N VAL A 35 13.95 -12.55 0.21
CA VAL A 35 13.34 -13.84 0.57
C VAL A 35 13.86 -14.97 -0.33
N GLU A 36 13.98 -14.74 -1.64
CA GLU A 36 14.51 -15.74 -2.57
C GLU A 36 16.00 -16.01 -2.36
N ILE A 37 16.80 -14.98 -2.07
CA ILE A 37 18.22 -15.14 -1.73
C ILE A 37 18.34 -16.03 -0.49
N ILE A 38 17.62 -15.71 0.59
CA ILE A 38 17.68 -16.50 1.84
C ILE A 38 17.32 -17.97 1.58
N HIS A 39 16.25 -18.22 0.83
CA HIS A 39 15.79 -19.56 0.51
C HIS A 39 16.80 -20.35 -0.33
N TRP A 40 17.53 -19.70 -1.24
CA TRP A 40 18.44 -20.38 -2.13
C TRP A 40 19.76 -20.77 -1.47
N PHE A 41 20.24 -19.98 -0.51
CA PHE A 41 21.51 -20.23 0.17
C PHE A 41 21.42 -21.23 1.33
N VAL A 42 20.25 -21.38 1.97
CA VAL A 42 20.01 -22.35 3.04
C VAL A 42 18.55 -22.81 2.96
N PRO A 43 18.23 -24.12 3.13
CA PRO A 43 16.85 -24.54 3.36
C PRO A 43 16.38 -23.94 4.69
N PHE A 44 15.88 -22.71 4.62
CA PHE A 44 15.55 -21.91 5.77
C PHE A 44 14.22 -22.40 6.35
N THR A 45 14.32 -23.09 7.49
CA THR A 45 13.18 -23.69 8.22
C THR A 45 12.54 -22.72 9.23
N GLY A 46 12.84 -21.42 9.12
CA GLY A 46 12.42 -20.42 10.08
C GLY A 46 13.25 -20.41 11.37
N PHE A 47 13.20 -19.28 12.09
CA PHE A 47 13.85 -19.13 13.40
C PHE A 47 13.21 -19.98 14.51
N ALA A 48 11.93 -20.34 14.38
CA ALA A 48 11.25 -21.17 15.37
C ALA A 48 11.59 -22.67 15.24
N GLY A 49 12.25 -23.08 14.15
CA GLY A 49 12.64 -24.48 13.91
C GLY A 49 11.46 -25.45 13.73
N ASP A 50 10.25 -24.92 13.55
CA ASP A 50 9.02 -25.68 13.37
C ASP A 50 8.50 -25.40 11.96
N ASP A 51 8.86 -26.28 11.01
CA ASP A 51 8.42 -26.26 9.61
C ASP A 51 6.92 -26.60 9.44
N SER A 52 6.15 -26.53 10.52
CA SER A 52 4.76 -26.95 10.51
C SER A 52 3.89 -25.87 9.87
N PHE A 53 3.55 -26.12 8.60
CA PHE A 53 2.43 -25.52 7.87
C PHE A 53 1.12 -25.47 8.69
N SER A 54 1.00 -26.27 9.75
CA SER A 54 -0.15 -26.38 10.63
C SER A 54 -0.13 -25.42 11.82
N SER A 55 0.91 -24.58 11.95
CA SER A 55 0.99 -23.63 13.06
C SER A 55 -0.17 -22.62 13.00
N PRO A 56 -0.99 -22.50 14.06
CA PRO A 56 -2.09 -21.52 14.09
C PRO A 56 -1.58 -20.08 13.91
N PHE A 57 -0.31 -19.83 14.22
CA PHE A 57 0.34 -18.54 14.02
C PHE A 57 0.37 -18.09 12.56
N VAL A 58 0.64 -19.01 11.62
CA VAL A 58 0.61 -18.73 10.17
C VAL A 58 -0.75 -18.19 9.78
N TYR A 59 -1.81 -18.90 10.19
CA TYR A 59 -3.18 -18.57 9.80
C TYR A 59 -3.63 -17.24 10.42
N VAL A 60 -3.30 -16.97 11.68
CA VAL A 60 -3.63 -15.70 12.32
C VAL A 60 -2.98 -14.53 11.58
N LEU A 61 -1.68 -14.61 11.28
CA LEU A 61 -0.99 -13.55 10.54
C LEU A 61 -1.48 -13.43 9.09
N LEU A 62 -1.75 -14.55 8.41
CA LEU A 62 -2.29 -14.56 7.05
C LEU A 62 -3.67 -13.91 6.99
N VAL A 63 -4.58 -14.31 7.88
CA VAL A 63 -5.92 -13.71 7.97
C VAL A 63 -5.83 -12.23 8.32
N THR A 64 -4.90 -11.84 9.18
CA THR A 64 -4.68 -10.43 9.54
C THR A 64 -4.21 -9.63 8.32
N GLY A 65 -3.22 -10.10 7.58
CA GLY A 65 -2.75 -9.41 6.36
C GLY A 65 -3.79 -9.37 5.24
N LEU A 66 -4.61 -10.42 5.09
CA LEU A 66 -5.73 -10.41 4.16
C LEU A 66 -6.84 -9.45 4.61
N ALA A 67 -7.12 -9.39 5.91
CA ALA A 67 -8.08 -8.44 6.47
C ALA A 67 -7.62 -7.00 6.22
N ASP A 68 -6.34 -6.68 6.38
CA ASP A 68 -5.79 -5.35 6.08
C ASP A 68 -6.09 -4.93 4.62
N LEU A 69 -5.91 -5.85 3.67
CA LEU A 69 -6.24 -5.62 2.25
C LEU A 69 -7.74 -5.37 2.04
N LEU A 70 -8.60 -6.11 2.75
CA LEU A 70 -10.06 -5.96 2.66
C LEU A 70 -10.57 -4.67 3.31
N PHE A 71 -9.93 -4.20 4.39
CA PHE A 71 -10.33 -2.99 5.10
C PHE A 71 -9.83 -1.71 4.42
N LEU A 72 -8.75 -1.77 3.64
CA LEU A 72 -8.16 -0.64 2.95
C LEU A 72 -9.15 0.19 2.11
N PRO A 73 -10.04 -0.40 1.27
CA PRO A 73 -11.09 0.34 0.57
C PRO A 73 -12.03 1.12 1.51
N PHE A 74 -12.37 0.56 2.67
CA PHE A 74 -13.28 1.18 3.63
C PHE A 74 -12.65 2.39 4.29
N PHE A 75 -11.39 2.26 4.74
CA PHE A 75 -10.61 3.39 5.24
C PHE A 75 -10.50 4.49 4.18
N ARG A 76 -10.14 4.12 2.94
CA ARG A 76 -9.97 5.08 1.85
C ARG A 76 -11.27 5.85 1.55
N ARG A 77 -12.41 5.17 1.49
CA ARG A 77 -13.73 5.80 1.30
C ARG A 77 -14.05 6.81 2.41
N GLY A 78 -13.80 6.46 3.67
CA GLY A 78 -14.06 7.35 4.81
C GLY A 78 -13.24 8.64 4.78
N PHE A 79 -11.98 8.57 4.34
CA PHE A 79 -11.10 9.75 4.23
C PHE A 79 -11.36 10.60 2.98
N LEU A 80 -11.89 10.00 1.90
CA LEU A 80 -12.31 10.72 0.68
C LEU A 80 -13.73 11.28 0.76
N ALA A 81 -14.48 10.98 1.82
CA ALA A 81 -15.83 11.48 1.98
C ALA A 81 -15.89 13.02 1.91
N GLU A 82 -16.89 13.51 1.20
CA GLU A 82 -17.09 14.94 0.96
C GLU A 82 -17.20 15.71 2.28
N ARG A 83 -16.60 16.90 2.30
CA ARG A 83 -16.82 17.87 3.37
C ARG A 83 -17.20 19.22 2.78
N PRO A 84 -18.34 19.80 3.16
CA PRO A 84 -18.76 21.11 2.67
C PRO A 84 -17.69 22.18 2.96
N GLY A 85 -17.39 23.03 1.97
CA GLY A 85 -16.49 24.18 2.13
C GLY A 85 -14.98 23.88 2.04
N ALA A 86 -14.57 22.76 1.45
CA ALA A 86 -13.15 22.46 1.27
C ALA A 86 -12.50 23.40 0.22
N THR A 87 -11.40 24.07 0.60
CA THR A 87 -10.56 24.84 -0.33
C THR A 87 -9.70 23.90 -1.18
N PRO A 88 -9.28 24.30 -2.39
CA PRO A 88 -8.39 23.48 -3.23
C PRO A 88 -7.10 23.04 -2.54
N ALA A 89 -6.48 23.91 -1.74
CA ALA A 89 -5.29 23.56 -0.97
C ALA A 89 -5.54 22.45 0.08
N ASN A 90 -6.72 22.45 0.71
CA ASN A 90 -7.12 21.39 1.65
C ASN A 90 -7.35 20.06 0.93
N LEU A 91 -7.92 20.08 -0.28
CA LEU A 91 -8.09 18.89 -1.11
C LEU A 91 -6.74 18.28 -1.50
N ILE A 92 -5.79 19.10 -1.96
CA ILE A 92 -4.42 18.63 -2.30
C ILE A 92 -3.71 18.02 -1.09
N SER A 93 -3.85 18.63 0.10
CA SER A 93 -3.28 18.08 1.34
C SER A 93 -3.91 16.71 1.69
N ARG A 94 -5.23 16.58 1.55
CA ARG A 94 -5.93 15.29 1.79
C ARG A 94 -5.53 14.22 0.77
N MET A 95 -5.44 14.57 -0.51
CA MET A 95 -4.93 13.70 -1.56
C MET A 95 -3.55 13.14 -1.16
N ARG A 96 -2.64 14.00 -0.68
CA ARG A 96 -1.32 13.59 -0.23
C ARG A 96 -1.40 12.60 0.92
N VAL A 97 -2.14 12.94 1.98
CA VAL A 97 -2.27 12.09 3.18
C VAL A 97 -2.86 10.74 2.81
N ILE A 98 -3.94 10.70 2.03
CA ILE A 98 -4.61 9.45 1.72
C ILE A 98 -3.82 8.57 0.77
N THR A 99 -3.07 9.16 -0.16
CA THR A 99 -2.16 8.42 -1.04
C THR A 99 -1.07 7.74 -0.21
N ILE A 100 -0.40 8.49 0.66
CA ILE A 100 0.65 7.94 1.54
C ILE A 100 0.09 6.85 2.45
N LEU A 101 -1.06 7.12 3.08
CA LEU A 101 -1.71 6.16 3.97
C LEU A 101 -2.09 4.88 3.22
N SER A 102 -2.65 5.00 2.01
CA SER A 102 -3.06 3.84 1.23
C SER A 102 -1.86 2.98 0.80
N LEU A 103 -0.76 3.63 0.40
CA LEU A 103 0.48 2.93 0.04
C LEU A 103 1.15 2.28 1.27
N ALA A 104 1.11 2.94 2.43
CA ALA A 104 1.67 2.40 3.67
C ALA A 104 0.86 1.19 4.17
N VAL A 105 -0.47 1.28 4.16
CA VAL A 105 -1.34 0.14 4.53
C VAL A 105 -1.17 -1.00 3.53
N ALA A 106 -1.04 -0.72 2.24
CA ALA A 106 -0.78 -1.75 1.24
C ALA A 106 0.56 -2.47 1.45
N GLN A 107 1.54 -1.87 2.14
CA GLN A 107 2.81 -2.54 2.48
C GLN A 107 2.70 -3.48 3.69
N ALA A 108 1.76 -3.25 4.62
CA ALA A 108 1.66 -4.03 5.86
C ALA A 108 1.52 -5.55 5.62
N PRO A 109 0.71 -6.04 4.66
CA PRO A 109 0.63 -7.46 4.34
C PRO A 109 1.97 -8.05 3.90
N ALA A 110 2.73 -7.34 3.08
CA ALA A 110 4.05 -7.82 2.66
C ALA A 110 5.00 -7.97 3.85
N ILE A 111 4.98 -7.02 4.80
CA ILE A 111 5.77 -7.10 6.03
C ILE A 111 5.34 -8.30 6.88
N LEU A 112 4.03 -8.54 7.05
CA LEU A 112 3.52 -9.72 7.73
C LEU A 112 3.96 -11.02 7.03
N GLY A 113 3.98 -11.03 5.70
CA GLY A 113 4.52 -12.12 4.90
C GLY A 113 5.99 -12.42 5.22
N ILE A 114 6.83 -11.38 5.35
CA ILE A 114 8.23 -11.52 5.76
C ILE A 114 8.30 -12.15 7.14
N VAL A 115 7.49 -11.68 8.09
CA VAL A 115 7.47 -12.22 9.46
C VAL A 115 7.12 -13.71 9.45
N ILE A 116 6.11 -14.12 8.69
CA ILE A 116 5.75 -15.53 8.53
C ILE A 116 6.93 -16.32 7.96
N PHE A 117 7.55 -15.82 6.88
CA PHE A 117 8.70 -16.47 6.26
C PHE A 117 9.87 -16.59 7.24
N LEU A 118 10.26 -15.52 7.93
CA LEU A 118 11.38 -15.50 8.86
C LEU A 118 11.15 -16.41 10.07
N MET A 119 9.95 -16.44 10.63
CA MET A 119 9.67 -17.23 11.82
C MET A 119 9.53 -18.72 11.51
N LEU A 120 8.93 -19.08 10.38
CA LEU A 120 8.43 -20.44 10.12
C LEU A 120 8.92 -21.06 8.81
N GLY A 121 9.72 -20.34 8.00
CA GLY A 121 10.20 -20.82 6.70
C GLY A 121 9.13 -20.90 5.61
N VAL A 122 7.88 -20.49 5.90
CA VAL A 122 6.73 -20.72 5.03
C VAL A 122 6.68 -19.73 3.85
N ARG A 123 7.31 -20.11 2.74
CA ARG A 123 7.47 -19.26 1.56
C ARG A 123 6.15 -18.91 0.85
N TRP A 124 5.21 -19.84 0.76
CA TRP A 124 3.95 -19.59 0.03
C TRP A 124 3.09 -18.51 0.69
N ALA A 125 3.08 -18.45 2.03
CA ALA A 125 2.30 -17.47 2.78
C ALA A 125 2.84 -16.05 2.57
N PHE A 126 4.17 -15.91 2.46
CA PHE A 126 4.80 -14.66 2.03
C PHE A 126 4.30 -14.24 0.65
N TYR A 127 4.29 -15.12 -0.36
CA TYR A 127 3.86 -14.76 -1.71
C TYR A 127 2.38 -14.39 -1.81
N VAL A 128 1.50 -15.01 -1.01
CA VAL A 128 0.08 -14.65 -0.95
C VAL A 128 -0.06 -13.19 -0.48
N LEU A 129 0.58 -12.84 0.63
CA LEU A 129 0.47 -11.49 1.19
C LEU A 129 1.24 -10.44 0.38
N TRP A 130 2.42 -10.80 -0.14
CA TRP A 130 3.21 -9.95 -1.04
C TRP A 130 2.48 -9.68 -2.35
N GLY A 131 1.88 -10.71 -2.95
CA GLY A 131 1.07 -10.55 -4.16
C GLY A 131 -0.15 -9.66 -3.92
N GLY A 132 -0.84 -9.84 -2.80
CA GLY A 132 -1.94 -8.97 -2.38
C GLY A 132 -1.50 -7.52 -2.17
N ALA A 133 -0.37 -7.30 -1.48
CA ALA A 133 0.24 -5.99 -1.30
C ALA A 133 0.59 -5.32 -2.63
N LEU A 134 1.18 -6.09 -3.58
CA LEU A 134 1.53 -5.60 -4.91
C LEU A 134 0.29 -5.15 -5.68
N VAL A 135 -0.77 -5.97 -5.70
CA VAL A 135 -2.03 -5.64 -6.37
C VAL A 135 -2.65 -4.39 -5.73
N ALA A 136 -2.70 -4.30 -4.41
CA ALA A 136 -3.21 -3.11 -3.71
C ALA A 136 -2.39 -1.86 -4.03
N MET A 137 -1.06 -1.96 -4.04
CA MET A 137 -0.18 -0.84 -4.34
C MET A 137 -0.35 -0.34 -5.78
N LEU A 138 -0.52 -1.25 -6.74
CA LEU A 138 -0.83 -0.90 -8.13
C LEU A 138 -2.24 -0.30 -8.27
N ALA A 139 -3.21 -0.80 -7.52
CA ALA A 139 -4.58 -0.29 -7.53
C ALA A 139 -4.67 1.15 -6.97
N TYR A 140 -3.87 1.45 -5.93
CA TYR A 140 -3.85 2.77 -5.28
C TYR A 140 -2.71 3.67 -5.74
N PHE A 141 -2.00 3.30 -6.80
CA PHE A 141 -0.93 4.11 -7.36
C PHE A 141 -1.45 5.50 -7.74
N PRO A 142 -0.73 6.61 -7.41
CA PRO A 142 -1.21 7.95 -7.70
C PRO A 142 -1.34 8.19 -9.21
N ARG A 143 -2.58 8.42 -9.68
CA ARG A 143 -2.90 8.74 -11.09
C ARG A 143 -3.28 10.21 -11.20
N GLN A 144 -2.56 10.97 -12.03
CA GLN A 144 -2.72 12.42 -12.12
C GLN A 144 -4.14 12.81 -12.52
N MET A 145 -4.65 12.21 -13.59
CA MET A 145 -5.98 12.49 -14.16
C MET A 145 -7.09 12.35 -13.12
N PHE A 146 -7.13 11.23 -12.39
CA PHE A 146 -8.12 10.98 -11.34
C PHE A 146 -8.10 12.05 -10.24
N TRP A 147 -6.91 12.49 -9.84
CA TRP A 147 -6.77 13.47 -8.77
C TRP A 147 -7.05 14.90 -9.22
N GLU A 148 -6.72 15.23 -10.47
CA GLU A 148 -7.04 16.51 -11.08
C GLU A 148 -8.57 16.67 -11.18
N GLU A 149 -9.27 15.66 -11.72
CA GLU A 149 -10.73 15.60 -11.78
C GLU A 149 -11.37 15.73 -10.39
N TRP A 150 -10.86 15.01 -9.39
CA TRP A 150 -11.39 15.08 -8.03
C TRP A 150 -11.19 16.47 -7.38
N VAL A 151 -10.06 17.12 -7.62
CA VAL A 151 -9.80 18.48 -7.10
C VAL A 151 -10.66 19.51 -7.84
N GLU A 152 -10.82 19.40 -9.16
CA GLU A 152 -11.65 20.30 -9.97
C GLU A 152 -13.15 20.15 -9.69
N GLY A 153 -13.62 18.92 -9.44
CA GLY A 153 -14.98 18.61 -9.01
C GLY A 153 -15.34 19.09 -7.60
N GLY A 154 -14.39 19.70 -6.89
CA GLY A 154 -14.57 20.20 -5.51
C GLY A 154 -14.61 19.07 -4.48
N GLY A 155 -13.96 17.95 -4.75
CA GLY A 155 -13.99 16.74 -3.91
C GLY A 155 -15.14 15.78 -4.23
N ARG A 156 -15.96 16.07 -5.24
CA ARG A 156 -17.01 15.19 -5.76
C ARG A 156 -16.41 14.25 -6.80
N MET A 157 -16.61 12.94 -6.63
CA MET A 157 -16.36 12.00 -7.71
C MET A 157 -17.66 11.95 -8.53
N GLU A 158 -17.69 12.59 -9.70
CA GLU A 158 -18.73 12.28 -10.68
C GLU A 158 -18.47 10.85 -11.14
N VAL A 159 -19.34 9.93 -10.72
CA VAL A 159 -19.31 8.51 -11.07
C VAL A 159 -19.88 8.32 -12.46
#